data_AF-A0A9P4PGN4-F1
#
_entry.id   AF-A0A9P4PGN4-F1
#
_cell.length_a   1.000
_cell.length_b   1.000
_cell.length_c   1.000
_cell.angle_alpha   90.00
_cell.angle_beta   90.00
_cell.angle_gamma   90.00
#
_symmetry.space_group_name_H-M   'P 1'
#
loop_
_entity.id
_entity.type
_entity.pdbx_description
1 polymer ?
#
loop_
_entity_poly.entity_id
_entity_poly.type
_entity_poly.pdbx_seq_one_letter_code
_entity_poly.pdbx_strand_id
1 'polypeptide(L)'
;MAGPKKMIHAGFLWSDSDCAGFNAWQKKQTVKVSPVKKYISNAEEYHRYVSRPESKRSFSISSLTGYFLRPAEAKQPECSHKLHPDAPVEAFCPVCQVDHCIAFLDAITQAWENLGGPFREDYEPRSTPHGYTNLKLAWRAARLELWNLVANLEKQAIIENRLDSYASPAEHSDEPDDPLPTIYDAHAALARYRMTYKYPVVDVPHQTEQEFHTPHPSPKQKKEVHFDKDLKNGSTRKNESFDRKHPRYIRGQHAVKPGSEFENTACTDDTEFLLSQTKMFFTEDLGFHDYAEKPEHWPEFEGIAGCHPRWEEILQGRKTFTTWRSHRKYIRWAQNLKASGTDGVAIVMYGGKIVDFVVLRAPKEKEQNVVKRRASWVSLSDSQS
;
A
#
# COMPACT_ATOMS: atom_id res chain seq x y z
N MET A 1 -2.24 16.01 11.03
CA MET A 1 -0.81 16.06 11.39
C MET A 1 -0.06 15.14 10.45
N ALA A 2 0.98 15.61 9.74
CA ALA A 2 1.80 14.71 8.93
C ALA A 2 2.58 13.79 9.88
N GLY A 3 2.36 12.48 9.79
CA GLY A 3 3.09 11.51 10.60
C GLY A 3 4.62 11.69 10.46
N PRO A 4 5.42 11.22 11.43
CA PRO A 4 6.87 11.32 11.35
C PRO A 4 7.34 10.72 10.02
N LYS A 5 7.92 11.55 9.15
CA LYS A 5 8.49 11.10 7.89
C LYS A 5 9.49 9.99 8.22
N LYS A 6 9.27 8.80 7.69
CA LYS A 6 10.13 7.64 7.94
C LYS A 6 11.43 7.86 7.15
N MET A 7 12.45 8.40 7.81
CA MET A 7 13.73 8.72 7.19
C MET A 7 14.79 7.67 7.55
N ILE A 8 15.68 7.33 6.63
CA ILE A 8 16.79 6.39 6.87
C ILE A 8 18.05 7.14 7.30
N HIS A 9 18.71 6.67 8.35
CA HIS A 9 19.97 7.30 8.79
C HIS A 9 21.07 7.01 7.75
N ALA A 10 21.77 8.05 7.30
CA ALA A 10 22.79 7.98 6.25
C ALA A 10 23.91 6.96 6.56
N GLY A 11 24.28 6.83 7.84
CA GLY A 11 25.27 5.87 8.31
C GLY A 11 24.90 4.39 8.15
N PHE A 12 23.66 4.05 7.74
CA PHE A 12 23.35 2.67 7.33
C PHE A 12 23.72 2.37 5.89
N LEU A 13 23.79 3.38 5.02
CA LEU A 13 24.07 3.20 3.58
C LEU A 13 25.53 3.45 3.25
N TRP A 14 26.24 4.22 4.08
CA TRP A 14 27.56 4.73 3.75
C TRP A 14 28.54 4.60 4.91
N SER A 15 29.83 4.57 4.58
CA SER A 15 30.92 4.65 5.56
C SER A 15 30.83 5.92 6.41
N ASP A 16 31.51 5.97 7.56
CA ASP A 16 31.51 7.18 8.41
C ASP A 16 32.04 8.43 7.67
N SER A 17 33.04 8.25 6.80
CA SER A 17 33.61 9.31 5.95
C SER A 17 32.56 9.84 4.97
N ASP A 18 31.88 8.95 4.28
CA ASP A 18 30.82 9.31 3.33
C ASP A 18 29.59 9.88 4.04
N CYS A 19 29.24 9.40 5.23
CA CYS A 19 28.18 9.97 6.05
C CYS A 19 28.51 11.41 6.48
N ALA A 20 29.76 11.69 6.85
CA ALA A 20 30.21 13.05 7.12
C ALA A 20 30.11 13.94 5.86
N GLY A 21 30.50 13.39 4.70
CA GLY A 21 30.35 14.04 3.40
C GLY A 21 28.90 14.34 3.04
N PHE A 22 27.96 13.46 3.39
CA PHE A 22 26.52 13.64 3.21
C PHE A 22 25.99 14.75 4.10
N ASN A 23 26.30 14.70 5.40
CA ASN A 23 25.88 15.72 6.35
C ASN A 23 26.39 17.12 5.94
N ALA A 24 27.61 17.21 5.44
CA ALA A 24 28.18 18.47 4.96
C ALA A 24 27.53 18.95 3.65
N TRP A 25 27.18 18.03 2.75
CA TRP A 25 26.42 18.35 1.53
C TRP A 25 25.00 18.84 1.87
N GLN A 26 24.29 18.15 2.75
CA GLN A 26 22.93 18.50 3.13
C GLN A 26 22.86 19.87 3.83
N LYS A 27 23.85 20.19 4.68
CA LYS A 27 24.04 21.53 5.26
C LYS A 27 24.09 22.65 4.21
N LYS A 28 24.73 22.39 3.07
CA LYS A 28 24.85 23.36 1.98
C LYS A 28 23.54 23.53 1.21
N GLN A 29 22.73 22.47 1.12
CA GLN A 29 21.43 22.50 0.45
C GLN A 29 20.35 23.19 1.29
N THR A 30 20.41 23.08 2.62
CA THR A 30 19.48 23.74 3.53
C THR A 30 19.84 25.23 3.69
N VAL A 31 19.43 26.06 2.72
CA VAL A 31 19.62 27.52 2.74
C VAL A 31 18.93 28.19 3.96
N LYS A 32 17.98 27.50 4.59
CA LYS A 32 17.23 27.97 5.77
C LYS A 32 17.47 27.04 6.96
N VAL A 33 17.71 27.66 8.13
CA VAL A 33 17.96 27.26 9.54
C VAL A 33 17.38 25.92 10.08
N SER A 34 17.07 24.95 9.22
CA SER A 34 16.62 23.63 9.66
C SER A 34 17.81 22.84 10.20
N PRO A 35 17.66 22.17 11.35
CA PRO A 35 18.71 21.31 11.86
C PRO A 35 19.10 20.28 10.81
N VAL A 36 20.41 20.08 10.68
CA VAL A 36 21.02 19.14 9.75
C VAL A 36 20.43 17.78 10.03
N LYS A 37 19.66 17.27 9.07
CA LYS A 37 19.12 15.93 9.18
C LYS A 37 20.31 14.99 9.00
N LYS A 38 20.40 13.91 9.77
CA LYS A 38 21.37 12.83 9.50
C LYS A 38 20.74 11.73 8.65
N TYR A 39 19.66 12.10 7.96
CA TYR A 39 18.73 11.17 7.38
C TYR A 39 18.44 11.54 5.93
N ILE A 40 18.29 10.50 5.12
CA ILE A 40 17.88 10.58 3.73
C ILE A 40 16.37 10.49 3.71
N SER A 41 15.74 11.46 3.05
CA SER A 41 14.30 11.67 3.09
C SER A 41 13.53 10.94 1.98
N ASN A 42 14.14 10.78 0.80
CA ASN A 42 13.54 10.20 -0.39
C ASN A 42 14.62 9.74 -1.40
N ALA A 43 14.18 9.08 -2.47
CA ALA A 43 15.08 8.58 -3.52
C ALA A 43 15.82 9.68 -4.28
N GLU A 44 15.18 10.84 -4.45
CA GLU A 44 15.74 11.99 -5.15
C GLU A 44 16.96 12.57 -4.41
N GLU A 45 16.87 12.72 -3.10
CA GLU A 45 17.97 13.18 -2.25
C GLU A 45 19.14 12.21 -2.27
N TYR A 46 18.86 10.90 -2.20
CA TYR A 46 19.86 9.85 -2.36
C TYR A 46 20.61 10.00 -3.69
N HIS A 47 19.89 10.07 -4.80
CA HIS A 47 20.49 10.18 -6.12
C HIS A 47 21.33 11.46 -6.29
N ARG A 48 20.81 12.62 -5.89
CA ARG A 48 21.55 13.90 -5.96
C ARG A 48 22.88 13.85 -5.22
N TYR A 49 22.93 13.13 -4.11
CA TYR A 49 24.15 12.95 -3.34
C TYR A 49 25.14 12.01 -4.02
N VAL A 50 24.68 10.84 -4.48
CA VAL A 50 25.55 9.81 -5.09
C VAL A 50 26.14 10.29 -6.41
N SER A 51 25.34 10.97 -7.24
CA SER A 51 25.71 11.47 -8.57
C SER A 51 26.58 12.72 -8.56
N ARG A 52 27.00 13.19 -7.37
CA ARG A 52 27.94 14.31 -7.28
C ARG A 52 29.33 13.89 -7.83
N PRO A 53 29.97 14.71 -8.67
CA PRO A 53 31.29 14.40 -9.20
C PRO A 53 32.32 14.27 -8.07
N GLU A 54 33.24 13.30 -8.19
CA GLU A 54 34.22 12.97 -7.15
C GLU A 54 35.16 14.12 -6.81
N SER A 55 35.47 14.99 -7.78
CA SER A 55 36.23 16.22 -7.56
C SER A 55 35.59 17.18 -6.55
N LYS A 56 34.28 17.03 -6.28
CA LYS A 56 33.54 17.76 -5.25
C LYS A 56 33.34 16.96 -3.95
N ARG A 57 33.80 15.70 -3.88
CA ARG A 57 33.76 14.88 -2.66
C ARG A 57 34.86 15.29 -1.68
N SER A 58 36.04 15.69 -2.17
CA SER A 58 37.08 16.28 -1.33
C SER A 58 36.68 17.68 -0.90
N PHE A 59 36.36 17.84 0.39
CA PHE A 59 35.93 19.10 0.96
C PHE A 59 37.13 20.07 1.05
N SER A 60 37.32 20.92 0.03
CA SER A 60 38.24 22.06 0.15
C SER A 60 37.50 23.26 0.71
N ILE A 61 37.97 23.78 1.85
CA ILE A 61 37.43 24.97 2.53
C ILE A 61 37.41 26.19 1.58
N SER A 62 38.34 26.24 0.62
CA SER A 62 38.46 27.30 -0.38
C SER A 62 37.28 27.38 -1.37
N SER A 63 36.40 26.38 -1.41
CA SER A 63 35.22 26.35 -2.30
C SER A 63 33.99 27.05 -1.70
N LEU A 64 34.01 27.51 -0.44
CA LEU A 64 32.82 28.04 0.24
C LEU A 64 32.40 29.44 -0.23
N THR A 65 33.30 30.23 -0.81
CA THR A 65 33.03 31.63 -1.20
C THR A 65 32.39 31.78 -2.59
N GLY A 66 32.42 30.77 -3.45
CA GLY A 66 31.90 30.86 -4.83
C GLY A 66 30.42 30.48 -5.02
N TYR A 67 29.75 29.88 -4.03
CA TYR A 67 28.44 29.24 -4.22
C TYR A 67 27.21 30.11 -3.86
N PHE A 68 27.40 31.30 -3.29
CA PHE A 68 26.28 32.07 -2.73
C PHE A 68 25.53 32.99 -3.70
N LEU A 69 25.99 33.18 -4.95
CA LEU A 69 25.46 34.23 -5.83
C LEU A 69 25.01 33.81 -7.23
N ARG A 70 24.79 32.51 -7.48
CA ARG A 70 24.07 32.09 -8.69
C ARG A 70 22.96 31.10 -8.35
N PRO A 71 21.68 31.44 -8.55
CA PRO A 71 20.69 30.41 -8.85
C PRO A 71 21.13 29.85 -10.19
N ALA A 72 22.00 28.84 -10.15
CA ALA A 72 22.32 28.09 -11.35
C ALA A 72 20.98 27.54 -11.83
N GLU A 73 20.50 28.02 -12.97
CA GLU A 73 19.51 27.30 -13.76
C GLU A 73 20.03 25.87 -13.81
N ALA A 74 19.35 24.98 -13.08
CA ALA A 74 19.75 23.60 -13.00
C ALA A 74 19.53 23.05 -14.41
N LYS A 75 20.57 23.12 -15.24
CA LYS A 75 20.61 22.39 -16.50
C LYS A 75 20.22 20.98 -16.14
N GLN A 76 19.04 20.59 -16.62
CA GLN A 76 18.52 19.26 -16.36
C GLN A 76 19.60 18.29 -16.83
N PRO A 77 19.92 17.25 -16.04
CA PRO A 77 20.84 16.24 -16.50
C PRO A 77 20.33 15.73 -17.84
N GLU A 78 21.13 15.88 -18.90
CA GLU A 78 20.82 15.37 -20.23
C GLU A 78 20.69 13.85 -20.10
N CYS A 79 19.47 13.35 -19.92
CA CYS A 79 19.21 11.92 -19.90
C CYS A 79 18.81 11.49 -21.30
N SER A 80 19.40 10.39 -21.78
CA SER A 80 19.23 9.88 -23.14
C SER A 80 18.05 8.91 -23.27
N HIS A 81 17.03 9.06 -22.43
CA HIS A 81 15.85 8.19 -22.45
C HIS A 81 14.98 8.50 -23.67
N LYS A 82 14.52 7.44 -24.35
CA LYS A 82 13.69 7.53 -25.57
C LYS A 82 12.35 8.26 -25.33
N LEU A 83 11.83 8.19 -24.11
CA LEU A 83 10.54 8.79 -23.70
C LEU A 83 10.78 10.03 -22.84
N HIS A 84 11.67 10.93 -23.27
CA HIS A 84 11.83 12.21 -22.59
C HIS A 84 10.59 13.08 -22.86
N PRO A 85 9.96 13.69 -21.84
CA PRO A 85 8.92 14.68 -22.09
C PRO A 85 9.50 15.85 -22.89
N ASP A 86 8.80 16.32 -23.91
CA ASP A 86 9.16 17.57 -24.61
C ASP A 86 8.95 18.80 -23.72
N ALA A 87 8.06 18.68 -22.73
CA ALA A 87 7.83 19.69 -21.73
C ALA A 87 8.98 19.74 -20.70
N PRO A 88 9.37 20.93 -20.22
CA PRO A 88 10.38 21.07 -19.18
C PRO A 88 9.90 20.38 -17.89
N VAL A 89 10.61 19.32 -17.47
CA VAL A 89 10.30 18.56 -16.25
C VAL A 89 10.91 19.26 -15.03
N GLU A 90 10.23 19.38 -13.89
CA GLU A 90 10.73 20.22 -12.78
C GLU A 90 12.12 19.83 -12.23
N ALA A 91 12.53 18.55 -12.33
CA ALA A 91 13.84 18.10 -11.84
C ALA A 91 14.45 16.92 -12.63
N PHE A 92 13.66 15.90 -12.94
CA PHE A 92 14.10 14.67 -13.61
C PHE A 92 12.96 14.11 -14.46
N CYS A 93 13.28 13.45 -15.57
CA CYS A 93 12.27 12.76 -16.38
C CYS A 93 11.68 11.55 -15.63
N PRO A 94 10.46 11.08 -15.99
CA PRO A 94 9.80 9.96 -15.34
C PRO A 94 10.66 8.70 -15.21
N VAL A 95 11.41 8.36 -16.27
CA VAL A 95 12.29 7.18 -16.29
C VAL A 95 13.40 7.32 -15.24
N CYS A 96 14.09 8.46 -15.21
CA CYS A 96 15.10 8.75 -14.19
C CYS A 96 14.51 8.70 -12.77
N GLN A 97 13.31 9.21 -12.55
CA GLN A 97 12.67 9.17 -11.22
C GLN A 97 12.46 7.74 -10.73
N VAL A 98 12.01 6.84 -11.62
CA VAL A 98 11.87 5.41 -11.32
C VAL A 98 13.23 4.79 -11.05
N ASP A 99 14.24 5.05 -11.89
CA ASP A 99 15.60 4.55 -11.71
C ASP A 99 16.20 5.00 -10.37
N HIS A 100 15.97 6.25 -9.95
CA HIS A 100 16.43 6.73 -8.65
C HIS A 100 15.75 5.97 -7.49
N CYS A 101 14.45 5.69 -7.60
CA CYS A 101 13.72 4.92 -6.60
C CYS A 101 14.24 3.49 -6.49
N ILE A 102 14.50 2.84 -7.64
CA ILE A 102 15.08 1.49 -7.69
C ILE A 102 16.48 1.50 -7.08
N ALA A 103 17.37 2.40 -7.52
CA ALA A 103 18.73 2.50 -6.98
C ALA A 103 18.76 2.78 -5.48
N PHE A 104 17.82 3.58 -4.97
CA PHE A 104 17.68 3.82 -3.53
C PHE A 104 17.20 2.57 -2.79
N LEU A 105 16.20 1.87 -3.33
CA LEU A 105 15.69 0.61 -2.77
C LEU A 105 16.77 -0.48 -2.73
N ASP A 106 17.58 -0.59 -3.78
CA ASP A 106 18.71 -1.53 -3.86
C ASP A 106 19.76 -1.21 -2.79
N ALA A 107 20.11 0.06 -2.60
CA ALA A 107 21.04 0.48 -1.56
C ALA A 107 20.54 0.13 -0.15
N ILE A 108 19.24 0.35 0.13
CA ILE A 108 18.62 -0.05 1.40
C ILE A 108 18.61 -1.57 1.54
N THR A 109 18.32 -2.30 0.47
CA THR A 109 18.29 -3.77 0.47
C THR A 109 19.67 -4.33 0.77
N GLN A 110 20.73 -3.82 0.13
CA GLN A 110 22.10 -4.22 0.40
C GLN A 110 22.51 -3.91 1.85
N ALA A 111 22.17 -2.73 2.37
CA ALA A 111 22.40 -2.40 3.78
C ALA A 111 21.66 -3.35 4.73
N TRP A 112 20.45 -3.77 4.36
CA TRP A 112 19.64 -4.71 5.14
C TRP A 112 20.23 -6.13 5.10
N GLU A 113 20.68 -6.59 3.94
CA GLU A 113 21.41 -7.85 3.75
C GLU A 113 22.69 -7.91 4.58
N ASN A 114 23.46 -6.82 4.61
CA ASN A 114 24.65 -6.70 5.46
C ASN A 114 24.35 -6.81 6.96
N LEU A 115 23.10 -6.51 7.37
CA LEU A 115 22.62 -6.72 8.75
C LEU A 115 21.95 -8.09 8.95
N GLY A 116 22.13 -9.05 8.05
CA GLY A 116 21.56 -10.40 8.12
C GLY A 116 20.32 -10.62 7.25
N GLY A 117 19.89 -9.61 6.49
CA GLY A 117 18.79 -9.71 5.53
C GLY A 117 17.39 -9.81 6.15
N PRO A 118 16.34 -9.88 5.33
CA PRO A 118 14.95 -9.90 5.79
C PRO A 118 14.57 -11.14 6.60
N PHE A 119 15.36 -12.21 6.48
CA PHE A 119 15.15 -13.50 7.14
C PHE A 119 16.11 -13.73 8.30
N ARG A 120 16.76 -12.68 8.83
CA ARG A 120 17.56 -12.80 10.05
C ARG A 120 16.69 -13.44 11.14
N GLU A 121 17.01 -14.68 11.48
CA GLU A 121 16.18 -15.50 12.35
C GLU A 121 16.08 -14.84 13.75
N ASP A 122 14.98 -15.08 14.45
CA ASP A 122 14.72 -14.57 15.82
C ASP A 122 15.76 -15.04 16.88
N TYR A 123 16.80 -15.76 16.47
CA TYR A 123 17.81 -16.37 17.31
C TYR A 123 18.95 -15.44 17.73
N GLU A 124 19.14 -14.29 17.07
CA GLU A 124 20.17 -13.34 17.53
C GLU A 124 19.69 -12.46 18.70
N PRO A 125 20.56 -12.22 19.69
CA PRO A 125 20.19 -11.48 20.89
C PRO A 125 19.67 -10.08 20.55
N ARG A 126 18.61 -9.68 21.28
CA ARG A 126 17.85 -8.41 21.16
C ARG A 126 18.68 -7.11 21.32
N SER A 127 20.00 -7.16 21.23
CA SER A 127 20.91 -6.04 21.48
C SER A 127 21.18 -5.15 20.26
N THR A 128 20.76 -5.53 19.04
CA THR A 128 20.82 -4.63 17.86
C THR A 128 19.46 -4.34 17.17
N PRO A 129 18.37 -4.01 17.91
CA PRO A 129 17.02 -3.96 17.33
C PRO A 129 16.75 -2.68 16.52
N HIS A 130 17.41 -1.55 16.83
CA HIS A 130 17.06 -0.27 16.22
C HIS A 130 17.51 -0.15 14.77
N GLY A 131 18.73 -0.58 14.43
CA GLY A 131 19.23 -0.50 13.06
C GLY A 131 18.41 -1.35 12.09
N TYR A 132 18.17 -2.60 12.46
CA TYR A 132 17.37 -3.53 11.66
C TYR A 132 15.93 -3.04 11.46
N THR A 133 15.27 -2.60 12.53
CA THR A 133 13.89 -2.08 12.46
C THR A 133 13.83 -0.83 11.59
N ASN A 134 14.81 0.08 11.71
CA ASN A 134 14.88 1.29 10.91
C ASN A 134 15.08 0.99 9.42
N LEU A 135 15.96 0.04 9.08
CA LEU A 135 16.15 -0.39 7.69
C LEU A 135 14.89 -1.04 7.12
N LYS A 136 14.23 -1.93 7.88
CA LYS A 136 12.96 -2.54 7.46
C LYS A 136 11.87 -1.49 7.20
N LEU A 137 11.78 -0.48 8.07
CA LEU A 137 10.83 0.62 7.90
C LEU A 137 11.18 1.51 6.70
N ALA A 138 12.47 1.83 6.52
CA ALA A 138 12.96 2.59 5.38
C ALA A 138 12.72 1.88 4.06
N TRP A 139 12.98 0.57 4.00
CA TRP A 139 12.74 -0.27 2.83
C TRP A 139 11.26 -0.25 2.44
N ARG A 140 10.36 -0.42 3.41
CA ARG A 140 8.91 -0.32 3.17
C ARG A 140 8.51 1.07 2.65
N ALA A 141 9.10 2.13 3.20
CA ALA A 141 8.84 3.50 2.78
C ALA A 141 9.32 3.76 1.34
N ALA A 142 10.55 3.35 0.99
CA ALA A 142 11.09 3.49 -0.35
C ALA A 142 10.29 2.67 -1.39
N ARG A 143 9.85 1.46 -1.03
CA ARG A 143 8.97 0.65 -1.89
C ARG A 143 7.61 1.33 -2.11
N LEU A 144 7.04 1.95 -1.07
CA LEU A 144 5.79 2.70 -1.19
C LEU A 144 5.97 3.96 -2.03
N GLU A 145 7.11 4.65 -1.92
CA GLU A 145 7.48 5.79 -2.77
C GLU A 145 7.51 5.38 -4.25
N LEU A 146 8.20 4.28 -4.58
CA LEU A 146 8.24 3.72 -5.93
C LEU A 146 6.83 3.37 -6.44
N TRP A 147 6.02 2.69 -5.63
CA TRP A 147 4.66 2.31 -6.00
C TRP A 147 3.80 3.54 -6.31
N ASN A 148 3.84 4.55 -5.45
CA ASN A 148 3.08 5.79 -5.65
C ASN A 148 3.55 6.55 -6.89
N LEU A 149 4.86 6.56 -7.17
CA LEU A 149 5.41 7.15 -8.37
C LEU A 149 4.87 6.44 -9.62
N VAL A 150 4.98 5.11 -9.68
CA VAL A 150 4.48 4.32 -10.83
C VAL A 150 2.97 4.53 -11.04
N ALA A 151 2.17 4.48 -9.97
CA ALA A 151 0.73 4.73 -10.06
C ALA A 151 0.40 6.14 -10.59
N ASN A 152 1.18 7.15 -10.20
CA ASN A 152 1.02 8.51 -10.72
C ASN A 152 1.40 8.61 -12.20
N LEU A 153 2.48 7.96 -12.62
CA LEU A 153 2.92 7.91 -14.03
C LEU A 153 1.90 7.16 -14.90
N GLU A 154 1.34 6.05 -14.43
CA GLU A 154 0.26 5.33 -15.11
C GLU A 154 -0.98 6.22 -15.28
N LYS A 155 -1.35 6.96 -14.23
CA LYS A 155 -2.46 7.91 -14.30
C LYS A 155 -2.20 9.02 -15.33
N GLN A 156 -0.98 9.53 -15.40
CA GLN A 156 -0.57 10.52 -16.41
C GLN A 156 -0.65 9.92 -17.82
N ALA A 157 -0.11 8.72 -18.03
CA ALA A 157 -0.18 8.02 -19.31
C ALA A 157 -1.63 7.77 -19.78
N ILE A 158 -2.55 7.46 -18.86
CA ILE A 158 -3.99 7.33 -19.18
C ILE A 158 -4.58 8.68 -19.62
N ILE A 159 -4.19 9.78 -19.00
CA ILE A 159 -4.66 11.13 -19.37
C ILE A 159 -4.11 11.52 -20.75
N GLU A 160 -2.83 11.28 -21.01
CA GLU A 160 -2.18 11.55 -22.30
C GLU A 160 -2.82 10.73 -23.43
N ASN A 161 -3.01 9.43 -23.25
CA ASN A 161 -3.70 8.58 -24.22
C ASN A 161 -5.14 9.06 -24.50
N ARG A 162 -5.83 9.59 -23.49
CA ARG A 162 -7.15 10.21 -23.67
C ARG A 162 -7.03 11.50 -24.49
N LEU A 163 -6.07 12.37 -24.19
CA LEU A 163 -5.86 13.61 -24.94
C LEU A 163 -5.53 13.34 -26.42
N ASP A 164 -4.70 12.34 -26.72
CA ASP A 164 -4.38 11.95 -28.11
C ASP A 164 -5.62 11.47 -28.87
N SER A 165 -6.55 10.80 -28.20
CA SER A 165 -7.84 10.41 -28.80
C SER A 165 -8.75 11.59 -29.15
N TYR A 166 -8.62 12.73 -28.45
CA TYR A 166 -9.34 13.98 -28.77
C TYR A 166 -8.59 14.88 -29.74
N ALA A 167 -7.26 14.80 -29.76
CA ALA A 167 -6.39 15.62 -30.59
C ALA A 167 -6.20 15.07 -32.00
N SER A 168 -6.57 13.80 -32.26
CA SER A 168 -6.78 13.33 -33.62
C SER A 168 -7.80 14.27 -34.27
N PRO A 169 -7.40 15.09 -35.25
CA PRO A 169 -8.34 15.90 -35.99
C PRO A 169 -9.40 14.93 -36.48
N ALA A 170 -10.67 15.26 -36.31
CA ALA A 170 -11.72 14.61 -37.07
C ALA A 170 -11.39 14.88 -38.54
N GLU A 171 -10.53 14.04 -39.13
CA GLU A 171 -10.24 14.05 -40.54
C GLU A 171 -11.57 13.78 -41.22
N HIS A 172 -12.15 14.87 -41.70
CA HIS A 172 -13.02 14.87 -42.87
C HIS A 172 -14.10 13.81 -42.85
N SER A 173 -14.99 13.90 -41.85
CA SER A 173 -16.39 13.71 -42.18
C SER A 173 -16.76 14.91 -43.07
N ASP A 174 -16.80 14.70 -44.39
CA ASP A 174 -17.41 15.61 -45.37
C ASP A 174 -18.93 15.74 -45.13
N GLU A 175 -19.36 15.80 -43.87
CA GLU A 175 -20.72 16.15 -43.53
C GLU A 175 -20.88 17.66 -43.74
N PRO A 176 -21.89 18.07 -44.52
CA PRO A 176 -22.11 19.47 -44.86
C PRO A 176 -22.24 20.29 -43.59
N ASP A 177 -21.57 21.46 -43.58
CA ASP A 177 -21.60 22.50 -42.55
C ASP A 177 -23.04 22.84 -42.13
N ASP A 178 -23.61 22.06 -41.22
CA ASP A 178 -24.79 22.49 -40.46
C ASP A 178 -24.25 23.48 -39.42
N PRO A 179 -24.55 24.79 -39.54
CA PRO A 179 -23.97 25.81 -38.69
C PRO A 179 -24.36 25.52 -37.26
N LEU A 180 -23.40 25.00 -36.49
CA LEU A 180 -23.60 24.76 -35.06
C LEU A 180 -24.07 26.07 -34.42
N PRO A 181 -25.18 26.05 -33.67
CA PRO A 181 -25.79 27.26 -33.13
C PRO A 181 -24.77 28.03 -32.30
N THR A 182 -24.59 29.31 -32.64
CA THR A 182 -23.67 30.23 -31.95
C THR A 182 -24.05 30.30 -30.47
N ILE A 183 -23.14 29.87 -29.61
CA ILE A 183 -23.36 29.84 -28.16
C ILE A 183 -22.85 31.16 -27.56
N TYR A 184 -23.76 32.03 -27.14
CA TYR A 184 -23.44 33.34 -26.56
C TYR A 184 -23.32 33.34 -25.03
N ASP A 185 -23.55 32.20 -24.37
CA ASP A 185 -23.56 32.10 -22.91
C ASP A 185 -22.42 31.23 -22.39
N ALA A 186 -21.66 31.76 -21.42
CA ALA A 186 -20.60 31.05 -20.72
C ALA A 186 -21.12 29.79 -20.00
N HIS A 187 -22.38 29.79 -19.56
CA HIS A 187 -22.98 28.64 -18.93
C HIS A 187 -23.29 27.51 -19.93
N ALA A 188 -23.73 27.87 -21.13
CA ALA A 188 -23.93 26.95 -22.24
C ALA A 188 -22.59 26.42 -22.80
N ALA A 189 -21.55 27.26 -22.83
CA ALA A 189 -20.18 26.84 -23.17
C ALA A 189 -19.62 25.86 -22.13
N LEU A 190 -19.84 26.11 -20.83
CA LEU A 190 -19.46 25.20 -19.75
C LEU A 190 -20.28 23.91 -19.74
N ALA A 191 -21.59 23.96 -20.06
CA ALA A 191 -22.43 22.78 -20.20
C ALA A 191 -21.96 21.91 -21.35
N ARG A 192 -21.64 22.51 -22.50
CA ARG A 192 -21.06 21.81 -23.65
C ARG A 192 -19.69 21.24 -23.29
N TYR A 193 -18.81 22.00 -22.64
CA TYR A 193 -17.53 21.49 -22.14
C TYR A 193 -17.72 20.31 -21.17
N ARG A 194 -18.73 20.35 -20.29
CA ARG A 194 -19.02 19.24 -19.37
C ARG A 194 -19.54 17.99 -20.08
N MET A 195 -20.40 18.17 -21.08
CA MET A 195 -20.92 17.08 -21.93
C MET A 195 -19.81 16.46 -22.79
N THR A 196 -18.90 17.28 -23.34
CA THR A 196 -17.83 16.83 -24.24
C THR A 196 -16.60 16.30 -23.49
N TYR A 197 -16.27 16.84 -22.30
CA TYR A 197 -14.98 16.58 -21.65
C TYR A 197 -15.05 16.04 -20.21
N LYS A 198 -16.19 16.10 -19.49
CA LYS A 198 -16.23 15.70 -18.06
C LYS A 198 -16.67 14.27 -17.80
N TYR A 199 -17.41 13.64 -18.73
CA TYR A 199 -17.70 12.20 -18.70
C TYR A 199 -17.92 11.64 -20.10
N PRO A 200 -16.87 11.24 -20.81
CA PRO A 200 -16.97 10.13 -21.74
C PRO A 200 -16.76 8.86 -20.91
N VAL A 201 -17.74 8.53 -20.05
CA VAL A 201 -18.22 7.16 -20.17
C VAL A 201 -18.91 7.21 -21.52
N VAL A 202 -18.13 6.91 -22.55
CA VAL A 202 -18.64 6.57 -23.86
C VAL A 202 -19.82 5.68 -23.53
N ASP A 203 -21.02 6.06 -23.98
CA ASP A 203 -22.00 5.07 -24.39
C ASP A 203 -21.26 4.21 -25.41
N VAL A 204 -20.41 3.30 -24.91
CA VAL A 204 -20.04 2.11 -25.63
C VAL A 204 -21.43 1.55 -25.81
N PRO A 205 -22.00 1.55 -27.04
CA PRO A 205 -23.22 0.78 -27.24
C PRO A 205 -22.87 -0.54 -26.61
N HIS A 206 -23.60 -0.94 -25.56
CA HIS A 206 -23.47 -2.27 -25.02
C HIS A 206 -23.41 -3.11 -26.27
N GLN A 207 -22.23 -3.65 -26.60
CA GLN A 207 -22.14 -4.73 -27.55
C GLN A 207 -23.07 -5.69 -26.88
N THR A 208 -24.30 -5.76 -27.42
CA THR A 208 -25.35 -6.65 -26.98
C THR A 208 -24.59 -7.93 -26.84
N GLU A 209 -24.35 -8.33 -25.59
CA GLU A 209 -23.43 -9.41 -25.27
C GLU A 209 -23.83 -10.49 -26.23
N GLN A 210 -22.98 -10.70 -27.25
CA GLN A 210 -23.34 -11.53 -28.37
C GLN A 210 -23.48 -12.87 -27.71
N GLU A 211 -24.73 -13.29 -27.48
CA GLU A 211 -25.12 -14.21 -26.42
C GLU A 211 -24.09 -15.32 -26.42
N PHE A 212 -23.10 -15.21 -25.53
CA PHE A 212 -22.24 -16.32 -25.28
C PHE A 212 -23.22 -17.22 -24.60
N HIS A 213 -23.79 -18.14 -25.38
CA HIS A 213 -24.49 -19.32 -24.91
C HIS A 213 -23.50 -19.98 -23.97
N THR A 214 -23.50 -19.50 -22.73
CA THR A 214 -22.95 -20.20 -21.60
C THR A 214 -23.80 -21.45 -21.59
N PRO A 215 -23.22 -22.60 -21.97
CA PRO A 215 -24.00 -23.83 -22.03
C PRO A 215 -24.69 -23.95 -20.70
N HIS A 216 -26.03 -24.11 -20.74
CA HIS A 216 -26.87 -24.22 -19.56
C HIS A 216 -26.10 -25.03 -18.51
N PRO A 217 -25.91 -24.50 -17.29
CA PRO A 217 -25.14 -25.20 -16.28
C PRO A 217 -25.77 -26.56 -16.08
N SER A 218 -25.15 -27.59 -16.67
CA SER A 218 -25.51 -28.98 -16.45
C SER A 218 -25.59 -29.14 -14.94
N PRO A 219 -26.64 -29.77 -14.39
CA PRO A 219 -26.89 -29.83 -12.94
C PRO A 219 -25.59 -30.22 -12.25
N LYS A 220 -24.95 -29.24 -11.61
CA LYS A 220 -23.65 -29.42 -10.97
C LYS A 220 -23.87 -30.45 -9.89
N GLN A 221 -23.48 -31.69 -10.15
CA GLN A 221 -23.41 -32.72 -9.12
C GLN A 221 -22.57 -32.10 -8.00
N LYS A 222 -23.21 -31.87 -6.85
CA LYS A 222 -22.49 -31.46 -5.64
C LYS A 222 -21.55 -32.60 -5.33
N LYS A 223 -20.28 -32.47 -5.75
CA LYS A 223 -19.22 -33.36 -5.29
C LYS A 223 -19.03 -33.03 -3.81
N GLU A 224 -19.71 -33.78 -2.96
CA GLU A 224 -19.42 -33.79 -1.54
C GLU A 224 -18.04 -34.41 -1.35
N VAL A 225 -17.14 -33.66 -0.72
CA VAL A 225 -15.84 -34.16 -0.34
C VAL A 225 -16.04 -35.01 0.91
N HIS A 226 -16.14 -36.32 0.71
CA HIS A 226 -16.10 -37.26 1.83
C HIS A 226 -14.64 -37.52 2.21
N PHE A 227 -14.32 -37.24 3.46
CA PHE A 227 -13.08 -37.69 4.07
C PHE A 227 -13.27 -39.16 4.49
N ASP A 228 -12.28 -40.01 4.24
CA ASP A 228 -12.32 -41.41 4.67
C ASP A 228 -12.59 -41.50 6.17
N LYS A 229 -13.47 -42.44 6.57
CA LYS A 229 -13.86 -42.66 7.98
C LYS A 229 -12.67 -43.00 8.89
N ASP A 230 -11.53 -43.35 8.31
CA ASP A 230 -10.29 -43.70 9.00
C ASP A 230 -9.38 -42.51 9.30
N LEU A 231 -9.80 -41.28 8.95
CA LEU A 231 -9.19 -40.06 9.51
C LEU A 231 -9.49 -39.99 11.00
N LYS A 232 -8.72 -40.74 11.79
CA LYS A 232 -8.62 -40.56 13.23
C LYS A 232 -8.32 -39.09 13.44
N ASN A 233 -9.22 -38.36 14.10
CA ASN A 233 -8.94 -37.07 14.71
C ASN A 233 -7.84 -37.30 15.76
N GLY A 234 -6.59 -37.37 15.28
CA GLY A 234 -5.43 -37.59 16.11
C GLY A 234 -5.41 -36.49 17.16
N SER A 235 -5.25 -36.88 18.43
CA SER A 235 -5.09 -35.94 19.54
C SER A 235 -4.17 -34.81 19.09
N THR A 236 -4.69 -33.58 19.13
CA THR A 236 -4.02 -32.30 18.86
C THR A 236 -2.51 -32.46 18.65
N ARG A 237 -2.10 -32.56 17.38
CA ARG A 237 -0.69 -32.53 17.00
C ARG A 237 -0.08 -31.28 17.64
N LYS A 238 1.04 -31.41 18.35
CA LYS A 238 1.72 -30.26 18.99
C LYS A 238 2.04 -29.22 17.92
N ASN A 239 1.86 -27.93 18.21
CA ASN A 239 2.13 -26.85 17.24
C ASN A 239 3.54 -26.93 16.63
N GLU A 240 4.53 -27.40 17.40
CA GLU A 240 5.91 -27.67 16.97
C GLU A 240 6.01 -28.65 15.76
N SER A 241 5.01 -29.51 15.56
CA SER A 241 4.97 -30.44 14.42
C SER A 241 4.43 -29.83 13.13
N PHE A 242 3.96 -28.58 13.18
CA PHE A 242 3.56 -27.80 12.00
C PHE A 242 4.61 -26.75 11.61
N ASP A 243 5.56 -26.44 12.49
CA ASP A 243 6.73 -25.64 12.14
C ASP A 243 7.63 -26.45 11.21
N ARG A 244 7.69 -26.02 9.95
CA ARG A 244 8.37 -26.77 8.89
C ARG A 244 9.89 -26.71 9.00
N LYS A 245 10.42 -25.80 9.83
CA LYS A 245 11.84 -25.74 10.20
C LYS A 245 12.17 -26.60 11.42
N HIS A 246 11.17 -27.08 12.16
CA HIS A 246 11.42 -27.86 13.36
C HIS A 246 12.07 -29.21 13.01
N PRO A 247 13.10 -29.69 13.72
CA PRO A 247 13.82 -30.93 13.38
C PRO A 247 12.94 -32.19 13.33
N ARG A 248 11.78 -32.15 13.98
CA ARG A 248 10.80 -33.25 13.99
C ARG A 248 9.73 -33.15 12.90
N TYR A 249 9.74 -32.11 12.07
CA TYR A 249 8.80 -31.98 10.97
C TYR A 249 9.15 -32.97 9.86
N ILE A 250 8.20 -33.83 9.51
CA ILE A 250 8.33 -34.75 8.38
C ILE A 250 7.54 -34.16 7.21
N ARG A 251 8.25 -33.83 6.13
CA ARG A 251 7.64 -33.28 4.90
C ARG A 251 6.71 -34.30 4.26
N GLY A 252 5.47 -33.89 4.02
CA GLY A 252 4.53 -34.64 3.19
C GLY A 252 4.81 -34.46 1.69
N GLN A 253 4.17 -35.28 0.86
CA GLN A 253 4.30 -35.23 -0.61
C GLN A 253 3.94 -33.86 -1.21
N HIS A 254 3.07 -33.10 -0.54
CA HIS A 254 2.63 -31.76 -0.94
C HIS A 254 3.29 -30.65 -0.13
N ALA A 255 4.32 -30.95 0.67
CA ALA A 255 5.06 -29.92 1.38
C ALA A 255 5.83 -29.05 0.37
N VAL A 256 5.91 -27.75 0.67
CA VAL A 256 6.72 -26.82 -0.12
C VAL A 256 8.18 -27.25 -0.06
N LYS A 257 8.92 -27.09 -1.16
CA LYS A 257 10.35 -27.44 -1.24
C LYS A 257 11.16 -26.68 -0.18
N PRO A 258 12.17 -27.31 0.45
CA PRO A 258 13.14 -26.62 1.32
C PRO A 258 13.75 -25.40 0.65
N GLY A 259 13.92 -24.31 1.41
CA GLY A 259 14.50 -23.05 0.94
C GLY A 259 13.54 -22.16 0.17
N SER A 260 12.28 -22.57 -0.03
CA SER A 260 11.26 -21.72 -0.63
C SER A 260 10.82 -20.62 0.34
N GLU A 261 10.47 -19.45 -0.19
CA GLU A 261 9.83 -18.36 0.56
C GLU A 261 8.52 -18.78 1.27
N PHE A 262 7.86 -19.85 0.79
CA PHE A 262 6.66 -20.40 1.40
C PHE A 262 6.95 -21.58 2.34
N GLU A 263 8.22 -21.87 2.62
CA GLU A 263 8.61 -23.00 3.45
C GLU A 263 8.04 -22.87 4.86
N ASN A 264 7.91 -21.66 5.44
CA ASN A 264 7.37 -21.50 6.80
C ASN A 264 6.22 -20.48 6.90
N THR A 265 5.22 -20.60 6.02
CA THR A 265 3.97 -19.82 6.11
C THR A 265 2.97 -20.40 7.10
N ALA A 266 3.35 -21.43 7.86
CA ALA A 266 2.52 -22.04 8.90
C ALA A 266 2.29 -21.13 10.13
N CYS A 267 2.77 -19.89 10.10
CA CYS A 267 2.52 -18.84 11.09
C CYS A 267 1.05 -18.37 11.12
N THR A 268 0.08 -19.24 10.81
CA THR A 268 -1.37 -18.98 10.91
C THR A 268 -1.82 -18.62 12.33
N ASP A 269 -0.94 -18.79 13.32
CA ASP A 269 -1.17 -18.43 14.71
C ASP A 269 -0.63 -17.05 15.14
N ASP A 270 0.05 -16.31 14.26
CA ASP A 270 0.50 -14.95 14.57
C ASP A 270 -0.68 -13.97 14.54
N THR A 271 -1.03 -13.43 15.71
CA THR A 271 -2.09 -12.42 15.84
C THR A 271 -1.78 -11.16 15.05
N GLU A 272 -0.51 -10.83 14.78
CA GLU A 272 -0.16 -9.69 13.92
C GLU A 272 -0.60 -9.93 12.49
N PHE A 273 -0.29 -11.12 11.98
CA PHE A 273 -0.64 -11.51 10.63
C PHE A 273 -2.15 -11.62 10.45
N LEU A 274 -2.84 -12.26 11.39
CA LEU A 274 -4.30 -12.33 11.40
C LEU A 274 -4.91 -10.92 11.41
N LEU A 275 -4.44 -10.07 12.32
CA LEU A 275 -4.91 -8.68 12.40
C LEU A 275 -4.65 -7.94 11.08
N SER A 276 -3.49 -8.12 10.46
CA SER A 276 -3.11 -7.45 9.20
C SER A 276 -4.06 -7.76 8.04
N GLN A 277 -4.75 -8.89 8.08
CA GLN A 277 -5.70 -9.32 7.04
C GLN A 277 -7.15 -8.96 7.36
N THR A 278 -7.44 -8.47 8.56
CA THR A 278 -8.81 -8.11 8.96
C THR A 278 -9.27 -6.79 8.37
N LYS A 279 -10.59 -6.70 8.11
CA LYS A 279 -11.27 -5.44 7.81
C LYS A 279 -11.26 -4.53 9.03
N MET A 280 -11.03 -3.25 8.83
CA MET A 280 -10.89 -2.26 9.89
C MET A 280 -12.06 -1.29 9.90
N PHE A 281 -12.47 -0.98 11.12
CA PHE A 281 -13.52 -0.01 11.44
C PHE A 281 -13.00 0.86 12.58
N PHE A 282 -13.27 2.16 12.56
CA PHE A 282 -12.92 3.04 13.67
C PHE A 282 -14.19 3.64 14.29
N THR A 283 -14.20 3.75 15.61
CA THR A 283 -15.29 4.37 16.35
C THR A 283 -14.75 5.16 17.53
N GLU A 284 -15.39 6.28 17.85
CA GLU A 284 -15.13 7.04 19.08
C GLU A 284 -16.08 6.63 20.22
N ASP A 285 -17.04 5.74 19.96
CA ASP A 285 -17.97 5.25 20.97
C ASP A 285 -17.30 4.20 21.87
N LEU A 286 -17.05 4.61 23.13
CA LEU A 286 -16.50 3.75 24.19
C LEU A 286 -17.42 2.57 24.54
N GLY A 287 -18.73 2.72 24.32
CA GLY A 287 -19.76 1.69 24.54
C GLY A 287 -19.93 0.73 23.36
N PHE A 288 -19.18 0.88 22.28
CA PHE A 288 -19.37 0.09 21.05
C PHE A 288 -19.38 -1.43 21.27
N HIS A 289 -18.59 -1.92 22.22
CA HIS A 289 -18.53 -3.33 22.56
C HIS A 289 -19.88 -3.95 23.00
N ASP A 290 -20.82 -3.14 23.50
CA ASP A 290 -22.12 -3.61 23.99
C ASP A 290 -23.10 -3.95 22.86
N TYR A 291 -22.85 -3.44 21.65
CA TYR A 291 -23.77 -3.60 20.52
C TYR A 291 -23.06 -3.98 19.20
N ALA A 292 -21.76 -4.28 19.26
CA ALA A 292 -20.93 -4.70 18.12
C ALA A 292 -21.40 -6.01 17.44
N GLU A 293 -22.31 -6.77 18.06
CA GLU A 293 -22.84 -8.02 17.50
C GLU A 293 -23.72 -7.83 16.27
N LYS A 294 -24.29 -6.63 16.07
CA LYS A 294 -25.17 -6.33 14.94
C LYS A 294 -24.42 -5.57 13.85
N PRO A 295 -24.35 -6.10 12.61
CA PRO A 295 -23.68 -5.43 11.48
C PRO A 295 -24.22 -4.03 11.18
N GLU A 296 -25.50 -3.78 11.43
CA GLU A 296 -26.16 -2.48 11.25
C GLU A 296 -25.55 -1.35 12.08
N HIS A 297 -24.85 -1.69 13.17
CA HIS A 297 -24.21 -0.72 14.04
C HIS A 297 -22.71 -0.58 13.75
N TRP A 298 -22.16 -1.35 12.81
CA TRP A 298 -20.74 -1.26 12.52
C TRP A 298 -20.40 0.11 11.92
N PRO A 299 -19.25 0.69 12.30
CA PRO A 299 -18.79 1.93 11.69
C PRO A 299 -18.54 1.77 10.19
N GLU A 300 -18.17 2.87 9.53
CA GLU A 300 -17.74 2.79 8.14
C GLU A 300 -16.46 1.96 8.01
N PHE A 301 -16.39 1.17 6.94
CA PHE A 301 -15.23 0.36 6.63
C PHE A 301 -14.09 1.23 6.09
N GLU A 302 -12.93 1.20 6.74
CA GLU A 302 -11.77 2.04 6.37
C GLU A 302 -10.70 1.29 5.56
N GLY A 303 -10.83 -0.03 5.39
CA GLY A 303 -9.89 -0.84 4.62
C GLY A 303 -9.32 -2.04 5.38
N ILE A 304 -8.28 -2.66 4.81
CA ILE A 304 -7.59 -3.80 5.40
C ILE A 304 -6.47 -3.32 6.32
N ALA A 305 -6.33 -3.91 7.51
CA ALA A 305 -5.47 -3.37 8.57
C ALA A 305 -4.00 -3.21 8.16
N GLY A 306 -3.41 -4.23 7.54
CA GLY A 306 -2.00 -4.23 7.12
C GLY A 306 -1.68 -3.21 6.02
N CYS A 307 -2.70 -2.71 5.33
CA CYS A 307 -2.60 -1.68 4.31
C CYS A 307 -3.04 -0.30 4.82
N HIS A 308 -3.52 -0.21 6.06
CA HIS A 308 -4.11 1.01 6.59
C HIS A 308 -3.02 2.06 6.88
N PRO A 309 -3.23 3.36 6.56
CA PRO A 309 -2.24 4.42 6.83
C PRO A 309 -1.79 4.50 8.29
N ARG A 310 -2.66 4.08 9.21
CA ARG A 310 -2.42 4.05 10.66
C ARG A 310 -1.87 2.73 11.19
N TRP A 311 -1.42 1.80 10.34
CA TRP A 311 -1.00 0.46 10.75
C TRP A 311 0.02 0.44 11.91
N GLU A 312 0.98 1.35 11.93
CA GLU A 312 1.94 1.46 13.03
C GLU A 312 1.28 1.85 14.36
N GLU A 313 0.29 2.76 14.33
CA GLU A 313 -0.50 3.12 15.51
C GLU A 313 -1.33 1.94 15.99
N ILE A 314 -1.91 1.16 15.07
CA ILE A 314 -2.65 -0.06 15.36
C ILE A 314 -1.76 -1.08 16.06
N LEU A 315 -0.56 -1.33 15.54
CA LEU A 315 0.42 -2.23 16.15
C LEU A 315 0.86 -1.75 17.53
N GLN A 316 1.08 -0.45 17.70
CA GLN A 316 1.44 0.14 18.98
C GLN A 316 0.28 0.08 19.98
N GLY A 317 -0.94 0.34 19.52
CA GLY A 317 -2.17 0.17 20.29
C GLY A 317 -2.32 -1.28 20.76
N ARG A 318 -2.09 -2.27 19.89
CA ARG A 318 -2.11 -3.69 20.25
C ARG A 318 -1.08 -4.03 21.32
N LYS A 319 0.16 -3.55 21.18
CA LYS A 319 1.22 -3.74 22.20
C LYS A 319 0.78 -3.14 23.54
N THR A 320 0.20 -1.94 23.53
CA THR A 320 -0.31 -1.28 24.74
C THR A 320 -1.49 -2.07 25.33
N PHE A 321 -2.38 -2.59 24.49
CA PHE A 321 -3.49 -3.45 24.90
C PHE A 321 -2.99 -4.73 25.57
N THR A 322 -1.92 -5.35 25.06
CA THR A 322 -1.31 -6.55 25.66
C THR A 322 -0.72 -6.30 27.06
N THR A 323 -0.26 -5.08 27.33
CA THR A 323 0.38 -4.72 28.61
C THR A 323 -0.61 -4.16 29.62
N TRP A 324 -1.64 -3.42 29.16
CA TRP A 324 -2.60 -2.73 30.04
C TRP A 324 -3.76 -3.63 30.49
N ARG A 325 -4.22 -4.54 29.64
CA ARG A 325 -5.29 -5.47 30.01
C ARG A 325 -4.70 -6.71 30.67
N SER A 326 -5.49 -7.36 31.52
CA SER A 326 -5.07 -8.65 32.08
C SER A 326 -4.70 -9.60 30.93
N HIS A 327 -3.57 -10.30 31.05
CA HIS A 327 -3.09 -11.23 30.03
C HIS A 327 -4.20 -12.18 29.53
N ARG A 328 -5.13 -12.57 30.42
CA ARG A 328 -6.34 -13.34 30.11
C ARG A 328 -7.28 -12.66 29.10
N LYS A 329 -7.52 -11.35 29.20
CA LYS A 329 -8.35 -10.60 28.24
C LYS A 329 -7.70 -10.55 26.86
N TYR A 330 -6.37 -10.35 26.80
CA TYR A 330 -5.65 -10.41 25.53
C TYR A 330 -5.72 -11.80 24.89
N ILE A 331 -5.49 -12.87 25.67
CA ILE A 331 -5.61 -14.24 25.17
C ILE A 331 -7.02 -14.50 24.62
N ARG A 332 -8.07 -14.08 25.32
CA ARG A 332 -9.45 -14.23 24.85
C ARG A 332 -9.70 -13.46 23.56
N TRP A 333 -9.19 -12.23 23.45
CA TRP A 333 -9.28 -11.45 22.22
C TRP A 333 -8.56 -12.13 21.06
N ALA A 334 -7.33 -12.63 21.29
CA ALA A 334 -6.55 -13.35 20.29
C ALA A 334 -7.24 -14.65 19.83
N GLN A 335 -7.83 -15.39 20.76
CA GLN A 335 -8.67 -16.57 20.45
C GLN A 335 -9.89 -16.18 19.64
N ASN A 336 -10.53 -15.04 19.96
CA ASN A 336 -11.68 -14.56 19.22
C ASN A 336 -11.34 -14.17 17.79
N LEU A 337 -10.19 -13.52 17.58
CA LEU A 337 -9.65 -13.16 16.26
C LEU A 337 -9.31 -14.42 15.44
N LYS A 338 -8.76 -15.45 16.09
CA LYS A 338 -8.45 -16.75 15.48
C LYS A 338 -9.68 -17.58 15.13
N ALA A 339 -10.80 -17.35 15.79
CA ALA A 339 -12.01 -18.12 15.54
C ALA A 339 -12.53 -17.88 14.12
N SER A 340 -13.00 -18.95 13.47
CA SER A 340 -13.66 -18.88 12.17
C SER A 340 -14.85 -17.91 12.20
N GLY A 341 -15.01 -17.10 11.16
CA GLY A 341 -16.10 -16.13 11.05
C GLY A 341 -15.82 -14.78 11.71
N THR A 342 -14.55 -14.39 11.80
CA THR A 342 -14.19 -12.99 12.08
C THR A 342 -14.26 -12.20 10.79
N ASP A 343 -15.12 -11.18 10.76
CA ASP A 343 -15.33 -10.32 9.59
C ASP A 343 -14.45 -9.08 9.62
N GLY A 344 -14.04 -8.64 10.82
CA GLY A 344 -13.17 -7.49 11.00
C GLY A 344 -12.84 -7.19 12.46
N VAL A 345 -12.17 -6.06 12.66
CA VAL A 345 -11.84 -5.51 13.97
C VAL A 345 -12.24 -4.04 14.01
N ALA A 346 -13.04 -3.66 14.99
CA ALA A 346 -13.29 -2.27 15.31
C ALA A 346 -12.25 -1.75 16.31
N ILE A 347 -11.67 -0.60 16.00
CA ILE A 347 -10.76 0.14 16.84
C ILE A 347 -11.54 1.23 17.55
N VAL A 348 -11.60 1.13 18.87
CA VAL A 348 -12.21 2.15 19.71
C VAL A 348 -11.16 3.21 20.02
N MET A 349 -11.48 4.47 19.73
CA MET A 349 -10.63 5.63 19.96
C MET A 349 -11.19 6.54 21.03
N TYR A 350 -10.31 7.19 21.78
CA TYR A 350 -10.66 8.28 22.69
C TYR A 350 -9.57 9.33 22.67
N GLY A 351 -9.93 10.58 22.35
CA GLY A 351 -8.96 11.68 22.24
C GLY A 351 -7.84 11.39 21.23
N GLY A 352 -8.18 10.76 20.09
CA GLY A 352 -7.22 10.41 19.03
C GLY A 352 -6.29 9.23 19.35
N LYS A 353 -6.47 8.55 20.49
CA LYS A 353 -5.68 7.37 20.88
C LYS A 353 -6.52 6.11 20.83
N ILE A 354 -5.90 5.00 20.43
CA ILE A 354 -6.53 3.67 20.46
C ILE A 354 -6.64 3.18 21.90
N VAL A 355 -7.85 2.86 22.34
CA VAL A 355 -8.14 2.40 23.71
C VAL A 355 -8.64 0.97 23.78
N ASP A 356 -9.27 0.44 22.72
CA ASP A 356 -9.75 -0.95 22.69
C ASP A 356 -9.78 -1.54 21.26
N PHE A 357 -9.85 -2.87 21.19
CA PHE A 357 -10.03 -3.65 19.97
C PHE A 357 -11.21 -4.60 20.14
N VAL A 358 -12.24 -4.45 19.29
CA VAL A 358 -13.44 -5.28 19.31
C VAL A 358 -13.45 -6.16 18.07
N VAL A 359 -13.47 -7.48 18.26
CA VAL A 359 -13.56 -8.44 17.15
C VAL A 359 -15.00 -8.48 16.65
N LEU A 360 -15.20 -8.24 15.36
CA LEU A 360 -16.51 -8.26 14.72
C LEU A 360 -16.76 -9.60 14.07
N ARG A 361 -17.97 -10.12 14.26
CA ARG A 361 -18.47 -11.33 13.60
C ARG A 361 -19.82 -11.04 13.03
N ALA A 362 -19.99 -11.21 11.73
CA ALA A 362 -21.29 -11.20 11.13
C ALA A 362 -22.07 -12.37 11.75
N PRO A 363 -23.34 -12.17 12.11
CA PRO A 363 -24.19 -13.28 12.48
C PRO A 363 -24.15 -14.26 11.31
N LYS A 364 -23.80 -15.51 11.58
CA LYS A 364 -23.98 -16.57 10.60
C LYS A 364 -25.45 -16.50 10.24
N GLU A 365 -25.77 -16.06 9.02
CA GLU A 365 -27.12 -16.19 8.50
C GLU A 365 -27.49 -17.64 8.79
N LYS A 366 -28.43 -17.85 9.72
CA LYS A 366 -28.95 -19.19 9.92
C LYS A 366 -29.43 -19.57 8.53
N GLU A 367 -28.90 -20.66 7.95
CA GLU A 367 -29.38 -21.26 6.70
C GLU A 367 -30.84 -21.76 6.82
N GLN A 368 -31.65 -21.15 7.68
CA GLN A 368 -33.08 -21.27 7.82
C GLN A 368 -33.73 -20.13 7.04
N ASN A 369 -33.66 -20.19 5.71
CA ASN A 369 -34.75 -19.79 4.83
C ASN A 369 -34.46 -20.19 3.38
N VAL A 370 -34.76 -21.45 3.07
CA VAL A 370 -35.29 -21.82 1.75
C VAL A 370 -36.70 -21.22 1.65
N VAL A 371 -36.81 -19.90 1.51
CA VAL A 371 -38.07 -19.22 1.22
C VAL A 371 -37.82 -18.19 0.13
N LYS A 372 -38.19 -18.62 -1.08
CA LYS A 372 -38.61 -17.82 -2.25
C LYS A 372 -37.78 -16.56 -2.55
N ARG A 373 -36.85 -16.71 -3.48
CA ARG A 373 -36.47 -15.63 -4.41
C ARG A 373 -37.73 -15.15 -5.15
N ARG A 374 -38.37 -14.12 -4.61
CA ARG A 374 -39.16 -13.12 -5.34
C ARG A 374 -38.86 -11.79 -4.69
N ALA A 375 -37.71 -11.23 -5.03
CA ALA A 375 -37.48 -9.80 -4.91
C ALA A 375 -37.41 -9.27 -6.34
N SER A 376 -38.54 -8.75 -6.79
CA SER A 376 -38.61 -7.72 -7.82
C SER A 376 -37.70 -6.57 -7.40
N TRP A 377 -36.74 -6.24 -8.25
CA TRP A 377 -36.04 -4.97 -8.16
C TRP A 377 -37.06 -3.85 -8.37
N VAL A 378 -37.30 -3.05 -7.32
CA VAL A 378 -37.96 -1.75 -7.46
C VAL A 378 -36.83 -0.73 -7.58
N SER A 379 -36.72 -0.16 -8.78
CA SER A 379 -35.82 0.96 -9.08
C SER A 379 -36.24 2.18 -8.27
N LEU A 380 -35.28 2.83 -7.63
CA LEU A 380 -35.42 4.19 -7.09
C LEU A 380 -35.33 5.18 -8.26
N SER A 381 -36.42 5.33 -9.00
CA SER A 381 -36.55 6.41 -10.00
C SER A 381 -37.99 6.91 -10.19
N ASP A 382 -38.86 6.77 -9.20
CA ASP A 382 -40.18 7.41 -9.20
C ASP A 382 -40.35 8.27 -7.95
N SER A 383 -39.81 9.48 -8.04
CA SER A 383 -40.23 10.61 -7.20
C SER A 383 -40.39 11.82 -8.10
N GLN A 384 -41.50 11.87 -8.85
CA GLN A 384 -42.10 13.09 -9.40
C GLN A 384 -43.51 12.79 -9.95
N SER A 385 -44.51 12.94 -9.08
CA SER A 385 -45.86 13.43 -9.38
C SER A 385 -46.62 13.67 -8.09
#